data_AF-A0A7S1S964-F1
#
_entry.id   AF-A0A7S1S964-F1
#
_cell.length_a   1.000
_cell.length_b   1.000
_cell.length_c   1.000
_cell.angle_alpha   90.00
_cell.angle_beta   90.00
_cell.angle_gamma   90.00
#
_symmetry.space_group_name_H-M   'P 1'
#
loop_
_entity.id
_entity.type
_entity.pdbx_description
1 polymer ?
#
loop_
_entity_poly.entity_id
_entity_poly.type
_entity_poly.pdbx_seq_one_letter_code
_entity_poly.pdbx_strand_id
1 'polypeptide(L)'
;ALTLGAGTVMELRRPRVDGEGKVSVGRHHRLAPPPSSATPPEQKNVWLPANSLLILTGEARYAWQHGIAWRKTDCIAEGQAVPRGRRVSFTFRSARRAPCGCRWPSFCDAQNPEAHMLPSRLGQAPPQEQ
;
A
#
# COMPACT_ATOMS: atom_id res chain seq x y z
N ALA A 1 3.69 13.03 2.01
CA ALA A 1 2.32 13.43 2.38
C ALA A 1 2.40 14.40 3.55
N LEU A 2 2.02 15.64 3.33
CA LEU A 2 1.86 16.65 4.38
C LEU A 2 0.54 16.40 5.11
N THR A 3 0.58 16.27 6.43
CA THR A 3 -0.60 16.00 7.27
C THR A 3 -1.06 17.29 7.94
N LEU A 4 -2.33 17.69 7.78
CA LEU A 4 -2.94 18.83 8.45
C LEU A 4 -4.15 18.38 9.28
N GLY A 5 -4.43 19.09 10.38
CA GLY A 5 -5.50 18.74 11.32
C GLY A 5 -5.03 17.71 12.34
N ALA A 6 -5.71 16.57 12.45
CA ALA A 6 -5.34 15.51 13.36
C ALA A 6 -4.26 14.55 12.79
N GLY A 7 -3.47 13.95 13.68
CA GLY A 7 -2.54 12.87 13.33
C GLY A 7 -3.24 11.52 13.09
N THR A 8 -2.52 10.55 12.53
CA THR A 8 -3.03 9.18 12.32
C THR A 8 -1.90 8.16 12.24
N VAL A 9 -2.19 6.88 12.48
CA VAL A 9 -1.26 5.78 12.20
C VAL A 9 -1.45 5.27 10.77
N MET A 10 -0.35 5.27 10.01
CA MET A 10 -0.24 4.60 8.72
C MET A 10 0.40 3.24 8.90
N GLU A 11 -0.18 2.21 8.29
CA GLU A 11 0.35 0.86 8.28
C GLU A 11 1.11 0.64 6.97
N LEU A 12 2.35 0.18 7.08
CA LEU A 12 3.15 -0.32 5.97
C LEU A 12 3.22 -1.85 6.06
N ARG A 13 2.92 -2.53 4.97
CA ARG A 13 2.94 -4.00 4.89
C ARG A 13 3.75 -4.42 3.67
N ARG A 14 4.62 -5.41 3.85
CA ARG A 14 5.39 -5.99 2.75
C ARG A 14 4.57 -7.08 2.07
N PRO A 15 4.21 -6.92 0.79
CA PRO A 15 3.53 -7.97 0.05
C PRO A 15 4.47 -9.16 -0.16
N ARG A 16 3.91 -10.36 -0.16
CA ARG A 16 4.69 -11.57 -0.45
C ARG A 16 4.73 -11.80 -1.95
N VAL A 17 5.90 -12.16 -2.43
CA VAL A 17 6.12 -12.66 -3.78
C VAL A 17 5.99 -14.18 -3.69
N ASP A 18 5.18 -14.79 -4.54
CA ASP A 18 5.13 -16.25 -4.66
C ASP A 18 6.34 -16.80 -5.43
N GLY A 19 6.46 -18.12 -5.50
CA GLY A 19 7.57 -18.78 -6.21
C GLY A 19 7.61 -18.50 -7.71
N GLU A 20 6.52 -17.99 -8.29
CA GLU A 20 6.40 -17.61 -9.70
C GLU A 20 6.69 -16.12 -9.94
N GLY A 21 7.03 -15.37 -8.90
CA GLY A 21 7.33 -13.93 -9.01
C GLY A 21 6.09 -13.03 -9.02
N LYS A 22 4.89 -13.58 -8.80
CA LYS A 22 3.63 -12.82 -8.71
C LYS A 22 3.41 -12.35 -7.28
N VAL A 23 2.72 -11.21 -7.16
CA VAL A 23 2.44 -10.58 -5.87
C VAL A 23 0.96 -10.72 -5.58
N SER A 24 0.61 -11.39 -4.49
CA SER A 24 -0.78 -11.46 -4.05
C SER A 24 -1.17 -10.17 -3.34
N VAL A 25 -1.76 -9.25 -4.11
CA VAL A 25 -2.54 -8.12 -3.60
C VAL A 25 -3.97 -8.60 -3.39
N GLY A 26 -4.42 -8.74 -2.14
CA GLY A 26 -5.78 -9.24 -1.85
C GLY A 26 -6.90 -8.52 -2.63
N ARG A 27 -8.01 -9.24 -2.90
CA ARG A 27 -9.17 -8.75 -3.71
C ARG A 27 -9.82 -7.46 -3.21
N HIS A 28 -9.62 -7.13 -1.94
CA HIS A 28 -10.01 -5.85 -1.37
C HIS A 28 -8.72 -5.13 -1.00
N HIS A 29 -8.67 -3.80 -1.03
CA HIS A 29 -7.57 -3.04 -0.41
C HIS A 29 -7.35 -3.37 1.08
N ARG A 30 -8.13 -4.30 1.67
CA ARG A 30 -7.73 -5.10 2.83
C ARG A 30 -6.80 -6.23 2.40
N LEU A 31 -5.53 -6.06 2.74
CA LEU A 31 -4.54 -7.12 2.82
C LEU A 31 -5.03 -8.20 3.78
N ALA A 32 -5.79 -9.16 3.26
CA ALA A 32 -6.11 -10.38 3.97
C ALA A 32 -4.80 -11.19 4.04
N PRO A 33 -4.38 -11.64 5.23
CA PRO A 33 -3.28 -12.59 5.31
C PRO A 33 -3.66 -13.84 4.48
N PRO A 34 -2.72 -14.41 3.71
CA PRO A 34 -2.98 -15.67 3.04
C PRO A 34 -3.34 -16.72 4.10
N PRO A 35 -4.35 -17.58 3.85
CA PRO A 35 -4.65 -18.66 4.77
C PRO A 35 -3.44 -19.60 4.83
N SER A 36 -2.87 -19.81 6.03
CA SER A 36 -1.87 -20.82 6.42
C SER A 36 -0.35 -20.50 6.44
N SER A 37 0.14 -19.28 6.22
CA SER A 37 1.60 -19.05 6.36
C SER A 37 2.07 -18.94 7.82
N ALA A 38 2.97 -19.83 8.26
CA ALA A 38 3.52 -19.91 9.63
C ALA A 38 4.25 -18.65 10.14
N THR A 39 4.65 -17.76 9.23
CA THR A 39 5.32 -16.49 9.58
C THR A 39 4.31 -15.34 9.48
N PRO A 40 4.22 -14.42 10.44
CA PRO A 40 3.39 -13.23 10.32
C PRO A 40 3.83 -12.35 9.13
N PRO A 41 2.93 -11.56 8.52
CA PRO A 41 3.30 -10.59 7.50
C PRO A 41 4.24 -9.52 8.08
N GLU A 42 5.29 -9.14 7.35
CA GLU A 42 6.14 -8.04 7.76
C GLU A 42 5.34 -6.73 7.69
N GLN A 43 5.07 -6.15 8.86
CA GLN A 43 4.24 -4.96 9.03
C GLN A 43 4.92 -3.94 9.94
N LYS A 44 4.81 -2.66 9.59
CA LYS A 44 5.32 -1.54 10.36
C LYS A 44 4.24 -0.46 10.49
N ASN A 45 4.02 0.03 11.71
CA ASN A 45 3.11 1.13 11.97
C ASN A 45 3.90 2.42 12.13
N VAL A 46 3.47 3.49 11.45
CA VAL A 46 4.12 4.80 11.48
C VAL A 46 3.10 5.83 11.94
N TRP A 47 3.40 6.48 13.06
CA TRP A 47 2.62 7.63 13.51
C TRP A 47 2.92 8.85 12.64
N LEU A 48 1.86 9.45 12.08
CA LEU A 48 1.91 10.67 11.29
C LEU A 48 1.28 11.80 12.11
N PRO A 49 2.05 12.56 12.90
CA PRO A 49 1.51 13.66 13.67
C PRO A 49 0.97 14.78 12.77
N ALA A 50 0.16 15.66 13.37
CA ALA A 50 -0.25 16.90 12.71
C ALA A 50 0.98 17.71 12.26
N ASN A 51 0.86 18.41 11.14
CA ASN A 51 1.90 19.27 10.55
C ASN A 51 3.21 18.53 10.21
N SER A 52 3.14 17.21 10.00
CA SER A 52 4.29 16.41 9.58
C SER A 52 4.31 16.14 8.08
N LEU A 53 5.52 15.91 7.55
CA LEU A 53 5.74 15.52 6.17
C LEU A 53 6.31 14.10 6.10
N LEU A 54 5.50 13.17 5.59
CA LEU A 54 5.96 11.81 5.25
C LEU A 54 6.66 11.81 3.89
N ILE A 55 7.89 11.31 3.82
CA ILE A 55 8.63 11.11 2.56
C ILE A 55 8.78 9.60 2.33
N LEU A 56 8.21 9.11 1.22
CA LEU A 56 8.37 7.71 0.80
C LEU A 56 9.31 7.66 -0.41
N THR A 57 10.46 7.02 -0.24
CA THR A 57 11.50 6.85 -1.26
C THR A 57 12.01 5.41 -1.28
N GLY A 58 12.63 5.00 -2.38
CA GLY A 58 13.25 3.67 -2.51
C GLY A 58 12.28 2.54 -2.16
N GLU A 59 12.75 1.59 -1.36
CA GLU A 59 12.00 0.38 -1.01
C GLU A 59 10.62 0.69 -0.43
N ALA A 60 10.55 1.65 0.50
CA ALA A 60 9.30 2.05 1.15
C ALA A 60 8.24 2.58 0.16
N ARG A 61 8.67 3.07 -1.01
CA ARG A 61 7.76 3.54 -2.07
C ARG A 61 7.39 2.46 -3.07
N TYR A 62 8.32 1.54 -3.38
CA TYR A 62 8.16 0.60 -4.49
C TYR A 62 7.76 -0.81 -4.06
N ALA A 63 8.24 -1.28 -2.90
CA ALA A 63 8.06 -2.65 -2.44
C ALA A 63 7.12 -2.77 -1.23
N TRP A 64 6.69 -1.65 -0.65
CA TRP A 64 5.79 -1.63 0.50
C TRP A 64 4.43 -1.05 0.13
N GLN A 65 3.39 -1.64 0.71
CA GLN A 65 2.04 -1.11 0.64
C GLN A 65 1.77 -0.30 1.89
N HIS A 66 1.25 0.90 1.69
CA HIS A 66 0.85 1.77 2.79
C HIS A 66 -0.66 1.96 2.80
N GLY A 67 -1.24 2.01 3.98
CA GLY A 67 -2.67 2.23 4.16
C GLY A 67 -2.99 2.85 5.51
N ILE A 68 -4.16 3.45 5.62
CA ILE A 68 -4.70 3.94 6.89
C ILE A 68 -5.89 3.03 7.21
N ALA A 69 -5.80 2.28 8.31
CA ALA A 69 -6.84 1.34 8.71
C ALA A 69 -8.19 2.06 8.91
N TRP A 70 -9.31 1.42 8.54
CA TRP A 70 -10.64 1.98 8.79
C TRP A 70 -11.05 1.77 10.24
N ARG A 71 -10.77 2.76 11.10
CA ARG A 71 -11.08 2.75 12.54
C ARG A 71 -11.21 4.18 13.09
N LYS A 72 -11.78 4.31 14.30
CA LYS A 72 -11.99 5.59 14.99
C LYS A 72 -10.90 5.96 16.00
N THR A 73 -10.05 5.01 16.37
CA THR A 73 -9.00 5.19 17.38
C THR A 73 -7.72 4.52 16.90
N ASP A 74 -6.57 5.15 17.13
CA ASP A 74 -5.24 4.60 16.84
C ASP A 74 -4.49 4.31 18.14
N CYS A 75 -3.75 3.20 18.22
CA CYS A 75 -2.79 2.94 19.29
C CYS A 75 -1.40 3.40 18.83
N ILE A 76 -0.80 4.35 19.54
CA ILE A 76 0.52 4.94 19.18
C ILE A 76 1.65 4.24 19.95
N ALA A 77 1.37 3.83 21.19
CA ALA A 77 2.26 3.06 22.08
C ALA A 77 1.40 2.16 22.98
N GLU A 78 2.03 1.24 23.75
CA GLU A 78 1.31 0.44 24.73
C GLU A 78 0.53 1.35 25.70
N GLY A 79 -0.78 1.11 25.84
CA GLY A 79 -1.66 1.90 26.69
C GLY A 79 -2.04 3.29 26.15
N GLN A 80 -1.48 3.74 25.03
CA GLN A 80 -1.77 5.06 24.46
C GLN A 80 -2.68 4.96 23.23
N ALA A 81 -3.98 5.04 23.48
CA ALA A 81 -5.02 5.11 22.45
C ALA A 81 -5.42 6.57 22.19
N VAL A 82 -5.36 7.01 20.94
CA VAL A 82 -5.70 8.37 20.53
C VAL A 82 -6.91 8.35 19.58
N PRO A 83 -8.01 9.07 19.89
CA PRO A 83 -9.15 9.16 19.00
C PRO A 83 -8.76 9.93 17.72
N ARG A 84 -9.27 9.46 16.57
CA ARG A 84 -9.02 10.14 15.30
C ARG A 84 -9.89 11.39 15.19
N GLY A 85 -9.25 12.50 14.84
CA GLY A 85 -9.92 13.73 14.43
C GLY A 85 -9.98 13.88 12.91
N ARG A 86 -10.54 15.00 12.46
CA ARG A 86 -10.52 15.38 11.05
C ARG A 86 -9.08 15.61 10.59
N ARG A 87 -8.67 14.86 9.57
CA ARG A 87 -7.33 14.91 8.96
C ARG A 87 -7.45 15.18 7.47
N VAL A 88 -6.62 16.08 6.97
CA VAL A 88 -6.44 16.33 5.53
C VAL A 88 -4.98 16.03 5.19
N SER A 89 -4.73 15.37 4.06
CA SER A 89 -3.37 15.13 3.61
C SER A 89 -3.12 15.55 2.18
N PHE A 90 -2.07 16.35 1.98
CA PHE A 90 -1.58 16.72 0.67
C PHE A 90 -0.46 15.77 0.25
N THR A 91 -0.65 15.09 -0.88
CA THR A 91 0.32 14.13 -1.41
C THR A 91 0.90 14.66 -2.70
N PHE A 92 2.15 15.11 -2.63
CA PHE A 92 2.92 15.58 -3.78
C PHE A 92 3.58 14.39 -4.47
N ARG A 93 3.41 14.28 -5.79
CA ARG A 93 4.05 13.27 -6.64
C ARG A 93 4.41 13.90 -7.97
N SER A 94 5.56 13.54 -8.52
CA SER A 94 5.90 13.87 -9.90
C SER A 94 5.42 12.76 -10.83
N ALA A 95 4.69 13.15 -11.89
CA ALA A 95 4.29 12.23 -12.94
C ALA A 95 5.53 11.82 -13.75
N ARG A 96 5.67 10.51 -13.99
CA ARG A 96 6.75 9.99 -14.83
C ARG A 96 6.38 10.08 -16.31
N ARG A 97 7.38 10.41 -17.14
CA ARG A 97 7.26 10.47 -18.61
C ARG A 97 7.93 9.30 -19.34
N ALA A 98 8.66 8.45 -18.60
CA ALA A 98 9.34 7.28 -19.13
C ALA A 98 8.98 6.03 -18.31
N PRO A 99 9.13 4.82 -18.89
CA PRO A 99 8.93 3.56 -18.16
C PRO A 99 9.78 3.48 -16.89
N CYS A 100 9.28 2.76 -15.88
CA CYS A 100 9.93 2.68 -14.58
C CYS A 100 11.10 1.67 -14.60
N GLY A 101 12.32 2.13 -14.32
CA GLY A 101 13.52 1.29 -14.13
C GLY A 101 13.93 1.10 -12.66
N CYS A 102 12.97 0.83 -11.76
CA CYS A 102 13.26 0.63 -10.33
C CYS A 102 13.92 -0.75 -10.05
N ARG A 103 14.49 -0.92 -8.86
CA ARG A 103 15.15 -2.18 -8.40
C ARG A 103 14.17 -3.25 -7.90
N TRP A 104 12.87 -3.06 -8.13
CA TRP A 104 11.80 -3.89 -7.56
C TRP A 104 10.84 -4.38 -8.66
N PRO A 105 11.32 -5.21 -9.62
CA PRO A 105 10.54 -5.65 -10.78
C PRO A 105 9.24 -6.36 -10.40
N SER A 106 9.26 -7.21 -9.36
CA SER A 106 8.09 -7.97 -8.89
C SER A 106 6.91 -7.10 -8.47
N PHE A 107 7.15 -5.83 -8.10
CA PHE A 107 6.11 -4.90 -7.64
C PHE A 107 5.85 -3.78 -8.66
N CYS A 108 6.49 -3.81 -9.83
CA CYS A 108 6.47 -2.74 -10.81
C CYS A 108 5.63 -3.15 -12.02
N ASP A 109 4.48 -2.50 -12.22
CA ASP A 109 3.60 -2.65 -13.39
C ASP A 109 4.32 -2.44 -14.73
N ALA A 110 5.27 -1.50 -14.80
CA ALA A 110 6.03 -1.26 -16.03
C ALA A 110 7.07 -2.35 -16.38
N GLN A 111 7.59 -3.09 -15.39
CA GLN A 111 8.60 -4.16 -15.62
C GLN A 111 7.97 -5.56 -15.57
N ASN A 112 6.86 -5.70 -14.86
CA ASN A 112 6.08 -6.91 -14.74
C ASN A 112 4.58 -6.56 -14.78
N PRO A 113 4.00 -6.36 -15.98
CA PRO A 113 2.58 -6.05 -16.14
C PRO A 113 1.67 -7.13 -15.57
N GLU A 114 2.10 -8.39 -15.58
CA GLU A 114 1.34 -9.55 -15.13
C GLU A 114 1.27 -9.65 -13.59
N ALA A 115 2.24 -9.08 -12.87
CA ALA A 115 2.24 -9.06 -11.40
C ALA A 115 1.17 -8.13 -10.81
N HIS A 116 0.62 -7.20 -11.58
CA HIS A 116 -0.50 -6.35 -11.19
C HIS A 116 -1.78 -6.77 -11.92
N MET A 117 -2.24 -8.00 -11.72
CA MET A 117 -3.65 -8.33 -11.99
C MET A 117 -4.52 -7.60 -10.96
N LEU A 118 -4.81 -6.33 -11.22
CA LEU A 118 -5.94 -5.66 -10.58
C LEU A 118 -7.19 -6.43 -10.98
N PRO A 119 -8.05 -6.85 -10.05
CA PRO A 119 -9.33 -7.43 -10.42
C PRO A 119 -10.07 -6.40 -11.28
N SER A 120 -10.24 -6.71 -12.56
CA SER A 120 -10.91 -5.86 -13.53
C SER A 120 -12.33 -5.61 -13.00
N ARG A 121 -12.62 -4.39 -12.54
CA ARG A 121 -14.03 -4.00 -12.26
C ARG A 121 -14.88 -4.02 -13.52
N LEU A 122 -14.23 -3.95 -14.68
CA LEU A 122 -14.81 -4.13 -15.99
C LEU A 122 -14.59 -5.60 -16.37
N GLY A 123 -15.67 -6.37 -16.51
CA GLY A 123 -15.59 -7.73 -17.04
C GLY A 123 -14.76 -7.76 -18.33
N GLN A 124 -14.07 -8.88 -18.56
CA GLN A 124 -13.38 -9.09 -19.83
C GLN A 124 -14.39 -8.91 -20.97
N ALA A 125 -14.06 -8.07 -21.95
CA ALA A 125 -14.85 -7.97 -23.16
C ALA A 125 -14.86 -9.35 -23.83
N PRO A 126 -16.02 -9.86 -24.30
CA PRO A 126 -16.06 -11.14 -24.98
C PRO A 126 -15.17 -11.09 -26.22
N PRO A 127 -14.51 -12.21 -26.58
CA PRO A 127 -13.68 -12.28 -27.76
C PRO A 127 -14.53 -11.97 -29.00
N GLN A 128 -14.02 -11.10 -29.87
CA GLN A 128 -14.62 -10.91 -31.20
C GLN A 128 -14.33 -12.15 -32.03
N GLU A 129 -15.36 -12.96 -32.30
CA GLU A 129 -15.35 -13.97 -33.34
C GLU A 129 -15.09 -13.30 -34.70
N GLN A 130 -14.17 -13.90 -35.47
CA GLN A 130 -13.94 -13.60 -36.89
C GLN A 130 -14.91 -14.40 -37.75
#